data_AF-A0A8T5NH78-F1
#
_entry.id   AF-A0A8T5NH78-F1
#
_cell.length_a   1.000
_cell.length_b   1.000
_cell.length_c   1.000
_cell.angle_alpha   90.00
_cell.angle_beta   90.00
_cell.angle_gamma   90.00
#
_symmetry.space_group_name_H-M   'P 1'
#
loop_
_entity.id
_entity.type
_entity.pdbx_description
1 polymer ?
#
loop_
_entity_poly.entity_id
_entity_poly.type
_entity_poly.pdbx_seq_one_letter_code
_entity_poly.pdbx_strand_id
1 'polypeptide(L)'
;KVGLTAITQLPSLIPREILANMNTKIILGIEMKPERTAIIESASQDLSDDDRTIASLDIGEALISSNFSKFAIPVKIPNFEDIVKNSETKEQVKKDFSGVKLG
;
A
#
# COMPACT_ATOMS: atom_id res chain seq x y z
N LYS A 1 -12.46 13.15 -11.47
CA LYS A 1 -11.55 11.97 -11.45
C LYS A 1 -11.75 11.25 -10.14
N VAL A 2 -11.81 9.92 -10.14
CA VAL A 2 -12.03 9.11 -8.93
C VAL A 2 -10.78 8.25 -8.72
N GLY A 3 -10.24 8.26 -7.51
CA GLY A 3 -9.13 7.38 -7.11
C GLY A 3 -9.65 6.15 -6.37
N LEU A 4 -8.92 5.04 -6.45
CA LEU A 4 -9.21 3.81 -5.72
C LEU A 4 -7.96 3.40 -4.94
N THR A 5 -8.14 3.09 -3.66
CA THR A 5 -7.13 2.47 -2.81
C THR A 5 -7.75 1.21 -2.20
N ALA A 6 -7.11 0.07 -2.43
CA ALA A 6 -7.50 -1.20 -1.83
C ALA A 6 -6.42 -1.65 -0.84
N ILE A 7 -6.84 -2.18 0.30
CA ILE A 7 -5.96 -2.73 1.34
C ILE A 7 -6.41 -4.17 1.58
N THR A 8 -5.50 -5.13 1.39
CA THR A 8 -5.80 -6.55 1.54
C THR A 8 -4.56 -7.32 1.98
N GLN A 9 -4.78 -8.45 2.66
CA GLN A 9 -3.76 -9.47 2.93
C GLN A 9 -3.83 -10.64 1.96
N LEU A 10 -4.90 -10.71 1.15
CA LEU A 10 -5.19 -11.80 0.22
C LEU A 10 -5.33 -11.26 -1.22
N PRO A 11 -4.26 -10.72 -1.81
CA PRO A 11 -4.28 -10.27 -3.20
C PRO A 11 -4.69 -11.37 -4.19
N SER A 12 -4.43 -12.65 -3.90
CA SER A 12 -4.83 -13.78 -4.75
C SER A 12 -6.34 -13.90 -4.99
N LEU A 13 -7.15 -13.31 -4.11
CA LEU A 13 -8.62 -13.29 -4.25
C LEU A 13 -9.11 -12.14 -5.14
N ILE A 14 -8.26 -11.17 -5.45
CA ILE A 14 -8.60 -10.07 -6.34
C ILE A 14 -8.30 -10.52 -7.78
N PRO A 15 -9.27 -10.38 -8.71
CA PRO A 15 -9.02 -10.67 -10.12
C PRO A 15 -7.75 -9.99 -10.63
N ARG A 16 -6.92 -10.75 -11.35
CA ARG A 16 -5.60 -10.31 -11.82
C ARG A 16 -5.70 -9.02 -12.65
N GLU A 17 -6.77 -8.86 -13.41
CA GLU A 17 -7.03 -7.68 -14.23
C GLU A 17 -7.19 -6.43 -13.37
N ILE A 18 -7.82 -6.53 -12.19
CA ILE A 18 -7.96 -5.41 -11.26
C ILE A 18 -6.59 -5.08 -10.66
N LEU A 19 -5.83 -6.09 -10.22
CA LEU A 19 -4.48 -5.89 -9.68
C LEU A 19 -3.53 -5.27 -10.71
N ALA A 20 -3.56 -5.72 -11.97
CA ALA A 20 -2.73 -5.19 -13.04
C ALA A 20 -3.05 -3.71 -13.36
N ASN A 21 -4.29 -3.28 -13.15
CA ASN A 21 -4.71 -1.88 -13.33
C ASN A 21 -4.40 -0.98 -12.11
N MET A 22 -3.94 -1.54 -10.99
CA MET A 22 -3.47 -0.75 -9.85
C MET A 22 -2.12 -0.08 -10.16
N ASN A 23 -2.16 1.24 -10.38
CA ASN A 23 -1.00 2.05 -10.77
C ASN A 23 0.15 2.08 -9.76
N THR A 24 -0.17 1.95 -8.47
CA THR A 24 0.82 1.95 -7.39
C THR A 24 0.45 0.86 -6.39
N LYS A 25 1.43 0.03 -6.04
CA LYS A 25 1.33 -1.04 -5.07
C LYS A 25 2.37 -0.78 -3.98
N ILE A 26 1.91 -0.72 -2.73
CA ILE A 26 2.77 -0.69 -1.55
C ILE A 26 2.76 -2.11 -0.99
N ILE A 27 3.84 -2.84 -1.23
CA ILE A 27 3.94 -4.28 -0.93
C ILE A 27 4.69 -4.41 0.39
N LEU A 28 3.97 -4.76 1.46
CA LEU A 28 4.58 -5.08 2.76
C LEU A 28 5.05 -6.55 2.78
N GLY A 29 5.60 -7.00 3.91
CA GLY A 29 5.96 -8.40 4.12
C GLY A 29 4.80 -9.37 3.91
N ILE A 30 4.97 -10.35 3.01
CA ILE A 30 3.97 -11.38 2.70
C ILE A 30 4.64 -12.75 2.77
N GLU A 31 4.27 -13.56 3.76
CA GLU A 31 4.86 -14.88 3.97
C GLU A 31 4.31 -15.96 3.04
N MET A 32 3.03 -15.84 2.66
CA MET A 32 2.35 -16.84 1.84
C MET A 32 2.73 -16.69 0.37
N LYS A 33 3.34 -17.75 -0.19
CA LYS A 33 3.79 -17.77 -1.60
C LYS A 33 2.68 -17.44 -2.62
N PRO A 34 1.45 -17.99 -2.53
CA PRO A 34 0.40 -17.67 -3.49
C PRO A 34 0.07 -16.16 -3.56
N GLU A 35 0.10 -15.50 -2.40
CA GLU A 35 -0.17 -14.06 -2.31
C GLU A 35 0.95 -13.23 -2.91
N ARG A 36 2.22 -13.61 -2.64
CA ARG A 36 3.37 -12.98 -3.29
C ARG A 36 3.34 -13.14 -4.80
N THR A 37 3.04 -14.35 -5.29
CA THR A 37 2.94 -14.61 -6.72
C THR A 37 1.88 -13.74 -7.39
N ALA A 38 0.70 -13.59 -6.78
CA ALA A 38 -0.36 -12.72 -7.32
C ALA A 38 0.10 -11.25 -7.45
N ILE A 39 0.90 -10.76 -6.50
CA ILE A 39 1.47 -9.41 -6.55
C ILE A 39 2.59 -9.29 -7.58
N ILE A 40 3.55 -10.21 -7.60
CA ILE A 40 4.69 -10.22 -8.53
C ILE A 40 4.19 -10.26 -9.97
N GLU A 41 3.23 -11.13 -10.27
CA GLU A 41 2.67 -11.29 -11.62
C GLU A 41 1.79 -10.13 -12.09
N SER A 42 1.40 -9.23 -11.18
CA SER A 42 0.58 -8.05 -11.47
C SER A 42 1.30 -6.73 -11.22
N ALA A 43 2.59 -6.76 -10.87
CA ALA A 43 3.40 -5.59 -10.58
C ALA A 43 3.68 -4.77 -11.85
N SER A 44 3.92 -3.47 -11.68
CA SER A 44 4.28 -2.57 -12.78
C SER A 44 5.71 -2.78 -13.25
N GLN A 45 6.58 -3.24 -12.34
CA GLN A 45 7.97 -3.61 -12.62
C GLN A 45 8.09 -5.13 -12.62
N ASP A 46 9.13 -5.63 -13.27
CA ASP A 46 9.51 -7.03 -13.11
C ASP A 46 10.04 -7.27 -11.70
N LEU A 47 9.31 -8.09 -10.93
CA LEU A 47 9.63 -8.48 -9.54
C LEU A 47 9.92 -9.98 -9.44
N SER A 48 10.24 -10.67 -10.55
CA SER A 48 10.43 -12.12 -10.57
C SER A 48 11.42 -12.63 -9.53
N ASP A 49 12.46 -11.83 -9.26
CA ASP A 49 13.57 -12.17 -8.38
C ASP A 49 13.34 -11.70 -6.93
N ASP A 50 12.28 -10.93 -6.69
CA ASP A 50 11.96 -10.32 -5.39
C ASP A 50 11.09 -11.19 -4.48
N ASP A 51 10.77 -12.44 -4.88
CA ASP A 51 9.95 -13.37 -4.08
C ASP A 51 10.49 -13.53 -2.64
N ARG A 52 11.81 -13.69 -2.51
CA ARG A 52 12.46 -13.81 -1.18
C ARG A 52 12.52 -12.46 -0.46
N THR A 53 12.77 -11.38 -1.17
CA THR A 53 12.82 -10.02 -0.62
C THR A 53 11.50 -9.66 0.02
N ILE A 54 10.38 -9.88 -0.68
CA ILE A 54 9.03 -9.60 -0.18
C ILE A 54 8.69 -10.48 1.04
N ALA A 55 9.17 -11.73 1.06
CA ALA A 55 8.95 -12.63 2.20
C ALA A 55 9.73 -12.21 3.45
N SER A 56 10.84 -11.47 3.30
CA SER A 56 11.74 -11.09 4.39
C SER A 56 11.53 -9.66 4.90
N LEU A 57 10.58 -8.90 4.34
CA LEU A 57 10.32 -7.52 4.79
C LEU A 57 9.80 -7.52 6.24
N ASP A 58 10.46 -6.76 7.10
CA ASP A 58 10.05 -6.58 8.48
C ASP A 58 8.89 -5.57 8.62
N ILE A 59 8.34 -5.45 9.83
CA ILE A 59 7.30 -4.47 10.13
C ILE A 59 7.77 -3.05 9.77
N GLY A 60 6.94 -2.37 8.98
CA GLY A 60 7.21 -1.04 8.47
C GLY A 60 8.16 -1.02 7.26
N GLU A 61 8.63 -2.14 6.76
CA GLU A 61 9.36 -2.21 5.49
C GLU A 61 8.40 -2.52 4.35
N ALA A 62 8.61 -1.90 3.19
CA ALA A 62 7.79 -2.13 2.02
C ALA A 62 8.59 -1.96 0.73
N LEU A 63 8.11 -2.60 -0.33
CA LEU A 63 8.53 -2.39 -1.71
C LEU A 63 7.43 -1.64 -2.46
N ILE A 64 7.76 -0.49 -3.02
CA ILE A 64 6.83 0.30 -3.84
C ILE A 64 7.04 -0.05 -5.31
N SER A 65 6.00 -0.60 -5.94
CA SER A 65 5.90 -0.75 -7.39
C SER A 65 4.92 0.28 -7.95
N SER A 66 5.31 1.02 -8.98
CA SER A 66 4.44 2.05 -9.56
C SER A 66 4.73 2.32 -11.03
N ASN A 67 3.69 2.54 -11.84
CA ASN A 67 3.81 2.94 -13.25
C ASN A 67 4.60 4.25 -13.45
N PHE A 68 4.79 5.05 -12.38
CA PHE A 68 5.55 6.30 -12.42
C PHE A 68 7.03 6.13 -12.05
N SER A 69 7.45 4.95 -11.59
CA SER A 69 8.84 4.63 -11.27
C SER A 69 9.47 3.72 -12.31
N LYS A 70 10.79 3.86 -12.51
CA LYS A 70 11.56 2.97 -13.40
C LYS A 70 11.87 1.62 -12.76
N PHE A 71 11.96 1.57 -11.43
CA PHE A 71 12.34 0.40 -10.66
C PHE A 71 11.53 0.36 -9.35
N ALA A 72 11.42 -0.82 -8.75
CA ALA A 72 10.79 -0.97 -7.45
C ALA A 72 11.63 -0.27 -6.37
N ILE A 73 10.97 0.45 -5.46
CA ILE A 73 11.66 1.30 -4.47
C ILE A 73 11.43 0.71 -3.07
N PRO A 74 12.49 0.24 -2.38
CA PRO A 74 12.38 -0.15 -0.99
C PRO A 74 12.20 1.08 -0.10
N VAL A 75 11.29 1.02 0.86
CA VAL A 75 11.00 2.12 1.78
C VAL A 75 10.81 1.63 3.21
N LYS A 76 11.08 2.51 4.18
CA LYS A 76 10.67 2.35 5.58
C LYS A 76 9.50 3.30 5.85
N ILE A 77 8.34 2.72 6.16
CA ILE A 77 7.14 3.43 6.54
C ILE A 77 7.32 3.94 7.99
N PRO A 78 7.22 5.25 8.22
CA PRO A 78 7.32 5.81 9.57
C PRO A 78 6.15 5.34 10.44
N ASN A 79 6.41 5.21 11.74
CA ASN A 79 5.36 4.80 12.66
C ASN A 79 4.29 5.89 12.78
N PHE A 80 3.01 5.49 12.72
CA PHE A 80 1.90 6.44 12.70
C PHE A 80 1.82 7.26 13.99
N GLU A 81 1.99 6.63 15.17
CA GLU A 81 1.90 7.34 16.45
C GLU A 81 2.96 8.44 16.57
N ASP A 82 4.15 8.25 16.00
CA ASP A 82 5.22 9.24 16.04
C ASP A 82 4.90 10.44 15.14
N ILE A 83 4.23 10.21 14.01
CA ILE A 83 3.79 11.29 13.11
C ILE A 83 2.64 12.07 13.76
N VAL A 84 1.67 11.39 14.36
CA VAL A 84 0.49 12.04 14.94
C VAL A 84 0.84 12.86 16.18
N LYS A 85 1.68 12.35 17.09
CA LYS A 85 2.13 13.11 18.26
C LYS A 85 2.83 14.42 17.88
N ASN A 86 3.57 14.42 16.77
CA ASN A 86 4.21 15.63 16.25
C ASN A 86 3.22 16.57 15.53
N SER A 87 2.04 16.08 15.15
CA SER A 87 0.98 16.84 14.48
C SER A 87 -0.04 17.47 15.43
N GLU A 88 -0.23 16.94 16.64
CA GLU A 88 -1.15 17.48 17.66
C GLU A 88 -0.78 18.90 18.12
N THR A 89 0.42 19.38 17.81
CA THR A 89 0.82 20.78 18.00
C THR A 89 0.15 21.74 17.00
N LYS A 90 -0.61 21.27 16.00
CA LYS A 90 -1.33 22.11 15.04
C LYS A 90 -2.78 21.65 14.84
N GLU A 91 -3.67 22.51 15.34
CA GLU A 91 -5.10 22.64 15.10
C GLU A 91 -6.06 21.68 15.82
N GLN A 92 -6.75 22.24 16.82
CA GLN A 92 -8.00 21.71 17.36
C GLN A 92 -9.04 21.63 16.23
N VAL A 93 -9.16 20.46 15.61
CA VAL A 93 -10.24 20.20 14.64
C VAL A 93 -11.57 20.30 15.40
N LYS A 94 -12.33 21.36 15.13
CA LYS A 94 -13.71 21.50 15.65
C LYS A 94 -14.51 20.30 15.14
N LYS A 95 -14.99 19.47 16.07
CA LYS A 95 -15.97 18.41 15.80
C LYS A 95 -17.33 19.06 15.50
N ASP A 96 -17.45 19.67 14.34
CA ASP A 96 -18.72 20.20 13.86
C ASP A 96 -19.31 19.26 12.81
N PHE A 97 -20.61 18.96 12.93
CA PHE A 97 -21.34 18.03 12.05
C PHE A 97 -21.78 18.70 10.74
N SER A 98 -20.99 19.65 10.23
CA SER A 98 -21.30 20.43 9.02
C SER A 98 -21.48 19.58 7.75
N GLY A 99 -21.07 18.30 7.78
CA GLY A 99 -21.27 17.33 6.72
C GLY A 99 -22.61 16.58 6.73
N VAL A 100 -23.40 16.65 7.80
CA VAL A 100 -24.72 16.00 7.86
C VAL A 100 -25.80 17.05 7.59
N LYS A 101 -26.15 17.22 6.32
CA LYS A 101 -27.43 17.86 5.97
C LYS A 101 -28.55 16.88 6.32
N LEU A 102 -29.05 16.97 7.56
CA LEU A 102 -30.39 16.49 7.89
C LEU A 102 -31.36 17.45 7.21
N GLY A 103 -31.90 17.01 6.07
CA GLY A 103 -33.01 17.68 5.39
C GLY A 103 -34.31 17.55 6.18
#